data_AF-A0A9J7J3N8-F1
#
_entry.id   AF-A0A9J7J3N8-F1
#
_cell.length_a   1.000
_cell.length_b   1.000
_cell.length_c   1.000
_cell.angle_alpha   90.00
_cell.angle_beta   90.00
_cell.angle_gamma   90.00
#
_symmetry.space_group_name_H-M   'P 1'
#
loop_
_entity.id
_entity.type
_entity.pdbx_description
1 polymer ?
#
loop_
_entity_poly.entity_id
_entity_poly.type
_entity_poly.pdbx_seq_one_letter_code
_entity_poly.pdbx_strand_id
1 'polypeptide(L)'
;MALGIMLQYISDFQYYMDKYGDPRTNPWFLMSSPFPTLLICLSYVYLVKVLGPRFMENRKPYELKNVLILYNFLQVVFSAWLFYESMMGGWLNHYSFRCQPVDYTENPKAIRMVHACWWYYFSKFTEFFDTVSFNVFPKHKSRIMLLQYIGTLHIIIM
;
A
#
# COMPACT_ATOMS: atom_id res chain seq x y z
N MET A 1 31.69 -7.64 -8.26
CA MET A 1 31.83 -6.24 -7.80
C MET A 1 30.48 -5.56 -7.59
N ALA A 2 29.60 -5.47 -8.61
CA ALA A 2 28.27 -4.85 -8.46
C ALA A 2 27.36 -5.52 -7.41
N LEU A 3 27.30 -6.85 -7.36
CA LEU A 3 26.49 -7.57 -6.38
C LEU A 3 26.93 -7.33 -4.92
N GLY A 4 28.25 -7.22 -4.68
CA GLY A 4 28.79 -6.93 -3.35
C GLY A 4 28.43 -5.52 -2.87
N ILE A 5 28.46 -4.54 -3.77
CA ILE A 5 28.04 -3.16 -3.47
C ILE A 5 26.53 -3.11 -3.18
N MET A 6 25.72 -3.86 -3.93
CA MET A 6 24.28 -3.96 -3.69
C MET A 6 23.97 -4.59 -2.33
N LEU A 7 24.67 -5.67 -1.95
CA LEU A 7 24.49 -6.32 -0.66
C LEU A 7 24.90 -5.41 0.50
N GLN A 8 26.01 -4.66 0.36
CA GLN A 8 26.43 -3.67 1.34
C GLN A 8 25.37 -2.58 1.53
N TYR A 9 24.81 -2.06 0.43
CA TYR A 9 23.75 -1.05 0.49
C TYR A 9 22.48 -1.58 1.16
N ILE A 10 22.11 -2.84 0.89
CA ILE A 10 20.96 -3.49 1.53
C ILE A 10 21.20 -3.63 3.04
N SER A 11 22.38 -4.10 3.46
CA SER A 11 22.69 -4.25 4.88
C SER A 11 22.74 -2.91 5.61
N ASP A 12 23.28 -1.87 4.98
CA ASP A 12 23.32 -0.53 5.56
C ASP A 12 21.90 0.00 5.75
N PHE A 13 21.02 -0.15 4.76
CA PHE A 13 19.62 0.23 4.87
C PHE A 13 18.86 -0.54 5.95
N GLN A 14 19.08 -1.85 6.05
CA GLN A 14 18.47 -2.68 7.09
C GLN A 14 18.93 -2.21 8.48
N TYR A 15 20.22 -1.92 8.66
CA TYR A 15 20.73 -1.38 9.91
C TYR A 15 20.10 -0.04 10.29
N TYR A 16 19.89 0.87 9.33
CA TYR A 16 19.18 2.13 9.59
C TYR A 16 17.72 1.91 10.00
N MET A 17 17.02 1.00 9.31
CA MET A 17 15.63 0.67 9.62
C MET A 17 15.48 -0.01 10.99
N ASP A 18 16.37 -0.94 11.33
CA ASP A 18 16.35 -1.61 12.64
C ASP A 18 16.70 -0.64 13.78
N LYS A 19 17.53 0.38 13.51
CA LYS A 19 17.96 1.35 14.53
C LYS A 19 16.92 2.43 14.81
N TYR A 20 16.22 2.92 13.80
CA TYR A 20 15.28 4.05 13.92
C TYR A 20 13.80 3.66 13.75
N GLY A 21 13.53 2.47 13.22
CA GLY A 21 12.19 1.94 13.05
C GLY A 21 11.57 1.49 14.35
N ASP A 22 10.25 1.33 14.33
CA ASP A 22 9.53 0.77 15.47
C ASP A 22 9.79 -0.75 15.54
N PRO A 23 10.42 -1.27 16.61
CA PRO A 23 10.73 -2.69 16.71
C PRO A 23 9.48 -3.57 16.72
N ARG A 24 8.31 -3.02 17.07
CA ARG A 24 7.03 -3.74 17.12
C ARG A 24 6.55 -4.21 15.74
N THR A 25 6.92 -3.49 14.67
CA THR A 25 6.46 -3.78 13.31
C THR A 25 7.46 -4.59 12.49
N ASN A 26 8.69 -4.77 12.97
CA ASN A 26 9.74 -5.52 12.26
C ASN A 26 9.32 -6.93 11.77
N PRO A 27 8.62 -7.77 12.56
CA PRO A 27 8.21 -9.09 12.09
C PRO A 27 7.01 -9.07 11.12
N TRP A 28 6.44 -7.91 10.83
CA TRP A 28 5.25 -7.82 9.99
C TRP A 28 5.59 -7.93 8.50
N PHE A 29 4.62 -8.44 7.75
CA PHE A 29 4.78 -8.63 6.31
C PHE A 29 5.08 -7.29 5.62
N LEU A 30 6.16 -7.28 4.82
CA LEU A 30 6.71 -6.13 4.09
C LEU A 30 7.31 -4.99 4.96
N MET A 31 7.48 -5.21 6.27
CA MET A 31 8.07 -4.21 7.18
C MET A 31 9.54 -4.45 7.50
N SER A 32 10.11 -5.60 7.14
CA SER A 32 11.53 -5.92 7.34
C SER A 32 12.48 -5.11 6.46
N SER A 33 11.99 -4.59 5.33
CA SER A 33 12.76 -3.75 4.42
C SER A 33 11.84 -3.02 3.44
N PRO A 34 12.22 -1.81 2.96
CA PRO A 34 11.49 -1.14 1.88
C PRO A 34 11.68 -1.81 0.51
N PHE A 35 12.70 -2.66 0.31
CA PHE A 35 13.00 -3.23 -1.00
C PHE A 35 11.90 -4.17 -1.55
N PRO A 36 11.32 -5.12 -0.77
CA PRO A 36 10.17 -5.91 -1.20
C PRO A 36 9.01 -5.03 -1.70
N THR A 37 8.70 -3.97 -0.98
CA THR A 37 7.65 -3.00 -1.34
C THR A 37 7.97 -2.30 -2.66
N LEU A 38 9.20 -1.82 -2.83
CA LEU A 38 9.64 -1.20 -4.08
C LEU A 38 9.58 -2.17 -5.26
N LEU A 39 9.96 -3.42 -5.06
CA LEU A 39 9.89 -4.45 -6.10
C LEU A 39 8.44 -4.74 -6.53
N ILE A 40 7.52 -4.83 -5.57
CA ILE A 40 6.09 -5.00 -5.85
C ILE A 40 5.58 -3.78 -6.65
N CYS A 41 5.89 -2.57 -6.18
CA CYS A 41 5.51 -1.34 -6.86
C CYS A 41 6.03 -1.27 -8.30
N LEU A 42 7.33 -1.53 -8.51
CA LEU A 42 7.96 -1.49 -9.84
C LEU A 42 7.43 -2.57 -10.79
N SER A 43 7.29 -3.81 -10.28
CA SER A 43 6.73 -4.91 -11.07
C SER A 43 5.30 -4.60 -11.48
N TYR A 44 4.51 -3.98 -10.61
CA TYR A 44 3.17 -3.51 -10.92
C TYR A 44 3.15 -2.38 -11.97
N VAL A 45 4.07 -1.38 -11.93
CA VAL A 45 4.19 -0.38 -13.04
C VAL A 45 4.36 -1.12 -14.37
N TYR A 46 5.27 -2.08 -14.39
CA TYR A 46 5.67 -2.79 -15.59
C TYR A 46 4.51 -3.63 -16.15
N LEU A 47 3.81 -4.35 -15.26
CA LEU A 47 2.64 -5.15 -15.62
C LEU A 47 1.53 -4.27 -16.22
N VAL A 48 1.22 -3.12 -15.61
CA VAL A 48 0.13 -2.26 -16.09
C VAL A 48 0.52 -1.43 -17.32
N LYS A 49 1.73 -0.87 -17.38
CA LYS A 49 2.10 0.01 -18.50
C LYS A 49 2.61 -0.73 -19.73
N VAL A 50 3.26 -1.88 -19.56
CA VAL A 50 3.92 -2.59 -20.66
C VAL A 50 3.19 -3.89 -21.00
N LEU A 51 3.01 -4.77 -20.01
CA LEU A 51 2.47 -6.10 -20.27
C LEU A 51 0.97 -6.07 -20.57
N GLY A 52 0.20 -5.27 -19.83
CA GLY A 52 -1.25 -5.14 -19.99
C GLY A 52 -1.67 -4.70 -21.40
N PRO A 53 -1.15 -3.56 -21.92
CA PRO A 53 -1.48 -3.10 -23.27
C PRO A 53 -1.04 -4.09 -24.35
N ARG A 54 0.15 -4.69 -24.23
CA ARG A 54 0.63 -5.73 -25.16
C ARG A 54 -0.28 -6.96 -25.18
N PHE A 55 -0.76 -7.40 -24.02
CA PHE A 55 -1.64 -8.56 -23.92
C PHE A 55 -3.04 -8.28 -24.51
N MET A 56 -3.47 -7.02 -24.45
CA MET A 56 -4.78 -6.58 -24.94
C MET A 56 -4.80 -6.13 -26.40
N GLU A 57 -3.65 -5.95 -27.05
CA GLU A 57 -3.55 -5.48 -28.44
C GLU A 57 -4.38 -6.34 -29.42
N ASN A 58 -4.49 -7.64 -29.14
CA ASN A 58 -5.20 -8.60 -29.99
C ASN A 58 -6.48 -9.16 -29.35
N ARG A 59 -7.00 -8.55 -28.28
CA ARG A 59 -8.19 -9.07 -27.57
C ARG A 59 -9.22 -7.97 -27.34
N LYS A 60 -10.50 -8.36 -27.41
CA LYS A 60 -11.60 -7.49 -26.97
C LYS A 60 -11.56 -7.35 -25.45
N PRO A 61 -11.99 -6.21 -24.90
CA PRO A 61 -12.07 -6.03 -23.46
C PRO A 61 -13.03 -7.00 -22.81
N TYR A 62 -12.63 -7.51 -21.64
CA TYR A 62 -13.47 -8.39 -20.84
C TYR A 62 -14.52 -7.58 -20.09
N GLU A 63 -15.80 -7.99 -20.14
CA GLU A 63 -16.86 -7.34 -19.37
C GLU A 63 -16.98 -7.91 -17.95
N LEU A 64 -16.01 -7.62 -17.08
CA LEU A 64 -15.99 -8.11 -15.68
C LEU A 64 -16.76 -7.18 -14.72
N LYS A 65 -17.95 -6.71 -15.13
CA LYS A 65 -18.73 -5.72 -14.37
C LYS A 65 -19.06 -6.17 -12.94
N ASN A 66 -19.51 -7.42 -12.78
CA ASN A 66 -19.89 -7.95 -11.46
C ASN A 66 -18.70 -8.11 -10.51
N VAL A 67 -17.54 -8.51 -11.05
CA VAL A 67 -16.29 -8.60 -10.28
C VAL A 67 -15.86 -7.22 -9.81
N LEU A 68 -15.94 -6.22 -10.69
CA LEU A 68 -15.59 -4.84 -10.35
C LEU A 68 -16.52 -4.25 -9.29
N ILE A 69 -17.82 -4.53 -9.36
CA ILE A 69 -18.80 -4.10 -8.36
C ILE A 69 -18.50 -4.74 -7.00
N LEU A 70 -18.28 -6.06 -6.96
CA LEU A 70 -17.95 -6.78 -5.73
C LEU A 70 -16.65 -6.27 -5.12
N TYR A 71 -15.62 -6.06 -5.95
CA TYR A 71 -14.34 -5.53 -5.54
C TYR A 71 -14.47 -4.13 -4.90
N ASN A 72 -15.16 -3.20 -5.58
CA ASN A 72 -15.39 -1.85 -5.05
C ASN A 72 -16.19 -1.88 -3.73
N PHE A 73 -17.17 -2.78 -3.62
CA PHE A 73 -17.93 -2.96 -2.37
C PHE A 73 -17.03 -3.44 -1.22
N LEU A 74 -16.19 -4.46 -1.46
CA LEU A 74 -15.24 -4.95 -0.46
C LEU A 74 -14.26 -3.86 -0.03
N GLN A 75 -13.81 -3.02 -0.97
CA GLN A 75 -12.91 -1.92 -0.67
C GLN A 75 -13.57 -0.86 0.22
N VAL A 76 -14.83 -0.50 -0.03
CA VAL A 76 -15.59 0.41 0.84
C VAL A 76 -15.74 -0.17 2.25
N VAL A 77 -16.08 -1.47 2.37
CA VAL A 77 -16.18 -2.15 3.66
C VAL A 77 -14.83 -2.14 4.40
N PHE A 78 -13.74 -2.41 3.70
CA PHE A 78 -12.40 -2.40 4.27
C PHE A 78 -11.97 -1.00 4.74
N SER A 79 -12.23 0.04 3.94
CA SER A 79 -11.97 1.43 4.34
C SER A 79 -12.82 1.87 5.53
N ALA A 80 -14.09 1.46 5.60
CA ALA A 80 -14.95 1.75 6.74
C ALA A 80 -14.44 1.06 8.02
N TRP A 81 -13.96 -0.17 7.92
CA TRP A 81 -13.35 -0.88 9.04
C TRP A 81 -12.04 -0.21 9.51
N LEU A 82 -11.17 0.21 8.60
CA LEU A 82 -9.96 0.98 8.93
C LEU A 82 -10.29 2.30 9.64
N PHE A 83 -11.31 3.00 9.17
CA PHE A 83 -11.78 4.23 9.83
C PHE A 83 -12.25 3.94 11.25
N TYR A 84 -13.03 2.88 11.45
CA TYR A 84 -13.45 2.44 12.78
C TYR A 84 -12.26 2.10 13.70
N GLU A 85 -11.28 1.34 13.22
CA GLU A 85 -10.07 0.99 13.98
C GLU A 85 -9.27 2.23 14.37
N SER A 86 -9.14 3.19 13.46
CA SER A 86 -8.43 4.46 13.70
C SER A 86 -9.16 5.28 14.76
N MET A 87 -10.48 5.39 14.65
CA MET A 87 -11.33 6.13 15.58
C MET A 87 -11.29 5.52 16.99
N MET A 88 -11.39 4.19 17.10
CA MET A 88 -11.32 3.47 18.37
C MET A 88 -9.90 3.39 18.95
N GLY A 89 -8.86 3.45 18.10
CA GLY A 89 -7.46 3.42 18.50
C GLY A 89 -7.02 4.66 19.28
N GLY A 90 -7.69 5.80 19.10
CA GLY A 90 -7.42 6.98 19.92
C GLY A 90 -8.22 8.23 19.57
N TRP A 91 -8.57 8.43 18.30
CA TRP A 91 -9.14 9.69 17.80
C TRP A 91 -10.54 10.03 18.34
N LEU A 92 -11.30 9.06 18.86
CA LEU A 92 -12.61 9.33 19.47
C LEU A 92 -12.54 9.80 20.93
N ASN A 93 -11.62 9.28 21.73
CA ASN A 93 -11.70 9.39 23.20
C ASN A 93 -10.38 9.73 23.91
N HIS A 94 -9.24 9.67 23.20
CA HIS A 94 -7.91 9.81 23.83
C HIS A 94 -7.04 10.87 23.18
N TYR A 95 -7.07 10.95 21.85
CA TYR A 95 -6.25 11.89 21.11
C TYR A 95 -6.98 13.21 20.92
N SER A 96 -6.27 14.31 21.15
CA SER A 96 -6.71 15.62 20.71
C SER A 96 -6.48 15.76 19.22
N PHE A 97 -7.34 16.52 18.51
CA PHE A 97 -7.12 16.88 17.09
C PHE A 97 -5.97 17.88 16.88
N ARG A 98 -5.01 17.93 17.81
CA ARG A 98 -3.78 18.73 17.77
C ARG A 98 -2.58 17.79 17.64
N CYS A 99 -1.37 18.36 17.56
CA CYS A 99 -0.15 17.57 17.52
C CYS A 99 -0.06 16.62 18.74
N GLN A 100 -0.10 15.31 18.48
CA GLN A 100 0.06 14.25 19.46
C GLN A 100 1.31 13.45 19.11
N PRO A 101 2.22 13.24 20.05
CA PRO A 101 3.38 12.38 19.82
C PRO A 101 2.94 10.93 19.63
N VAL A 102 3.72 10.16 18.88
CA VAL A 102 3.51 8.72 18.71
C VAL A 102 3.80 8.02 20.03
N ASP A 103 2.86 7.18 20.47
CA ASP A 103 3.02 6.34 21.65
C ASP A 103 3.72 5.02 21.29
N TYR A 104 4.98 4.90 21.71
CA TYR A 104 5.81 3.70 21.48
C TYR A 104 5.63 2.62 22.56
N THR A 105 4.74 2.83 23.54
CA THR A 105 4.48 1.84 24.59
C THR A 105 3.64 0.66 24.11
N GLU A 106 3.67 -0.45 24.84
CA GLU A 106 2.85 -1.65 24.56
C GLU A 106 1.40 -1.53 25.07
N ASN A 107 0.90 -0.30 25.22
CA ASN A 107 -0.49 -0.07 25.61
C ASN A 107 -1.43 -0.68 24.56
N PRO A 108 -2.56 -1.28 24.96
CA PRO A 108 -3.47 -1.95 24.03
C PRO A 108 -4.04 -1.00 22.97
N LYS A 109 -4.18 0.30 23.27
CA LYS A 109 -4.60 1.33 22.31
C LYS A 109 -3.49 1.69 21.32
N ALA A 110 -2.25 1.81 21.80
CA ALA A 110 -1.09 2.07 20.95
C ALA A 110 -0.85 0.91 19.99
N ILE A 111 -0.88 -0.34 20.47
CA ILE A 111 -0.77 -1.53 19.63
C ILE A 111 -1.89 -1.59 18.59
N ARG A 112 -3.13 -1.30 18.97
CA ARG A 112 -4.27 -1.22 18.04
C ARG A 112 -4.05 -0.16 16.95
N MET A 113 -3.53 1.01 17.31
CA MET A 113 -3.18 2.06 16.35
C MET A 113 -2.08 1.61 15.38
N VAL A 114 -1.02 0.96 15.87
CA VAL A 114 0.06 0.45 15.02
C VAL A 114 -0.46 -0.61 14.04
N HIS A 115 -1.35 -1.50 14.48
CA HIS A 115 -2.04 -2.45 13.59
C HIS A 115 -2.91 -1.76 12.55
N ALA A 116 -3.66 -0.71 12.93
CA ALA A 116 -4.45 0.08 11.99
C ALA A 116 -3.57 0.76 10.93
N CYS A 117 -2.41 1.31 11.33
CA CYS A 117 -1.43 1.87 10.41
C CYS A 117 -0.90 0.82 9.42
N TRP A 118 -0.59 -0.39 9.88
CA TRP A 118 -0.14 -1.47 8.99
C TRP A 118 -1.24 -1.96 8.06
N TRP A 119 -2.48 -2.09 8.53
CA TRP A 119 -3.60 -2.44 7.65
C TRP A 119 -3.92 -1.33 6.64
N TYR A 120 -3.73 -0.06 7.01
CA TYR A 120 -3.81 1.06 6.07
C TYR A 120 -2.71 0.98 5.02
N TYR A 121 -1.47 0.70 5.41
CA TYR A 121 -0.39 0.42 4.46
C TYR A 121 -0.74 -0.75 3.53
N PHE A 122 -1.28 -1.85 4.08
CA PHE A 122 -1.72 -3.00 3.28
C PHE A 122 -2.87 -2.65 2.32
N SER A 123 -3.79 -1.77 2.72
CA SER A 123 -4.90 -1.29 1.88
C SER A 123 -4.41 -0.67 0.59
N LYS A 124 -3.26 -0.01 0.61
CA LYS A 124 -2.69 0.64 -0.57
C LYS A 124 -2.27 -0.35 -1.64
N PHE A 125 -1.88 -1.58 -1.28
CA PHE A 125 -1.65 -2.63 -2.27
C PHE A 125 -2.93 -3.12 -2.92
N THR A 126 -4.06 -3.11 -2.19
CA THR A 126 -5.35 -3.50 -2.78
C THR A 126 -5.76 -2.50 -3.85
N GLU A 127 -5.60 -1.19 -3.62
CA GLU A 127 -5.89 -0.12 -4.59
C GLU A 127 -5.16 -0.29 -5.94
N PHE A 128 -4.00 -0.94 -5.97
CA PHE A 128 -3.30 -1.25 -7.22
C PHE A 128 -4.10 -2.21 -8.13
N PHE A 129 -4.91 -3.11 -7.56
CA PHE A 129 -5.70 -4.08 -8.33
C PHE A 129 -6.81 -3.41 -9.16
N ASP A 130 -7.35 -2.30 -8.66
CA ASP A 130 -8.41 -1.52 -9.33
C ASP A 130 -7.96 -1.02 -10.73
N THR A 131 -6.69 -0.67 -10.84
CA THR A 131 -6.10 -0.19 -12.12
C THR A 131 -5.87 -1.31 -13.14
N VAL A 132 -5.59 -2.55 -12.70
CA VAL A 132 -5.41 -3.70 -13.60
C VAL A 132 -6.72 -3.98 -14.30
N SER A 133 -7.82 -3.89 -13.54
CA SER A 133 -9.16 -3.99 -14.08
C SER A 133 -9.41 -2.87 -15.10
N PHE A 134 -9.14 -1.61 -14.75
CA PHE A 134 -9.39 -0.48 -15.67
C PHE A 134 -8.57 -0.53 -16.96
N ASN A 135 -7.31 -0.97 -16.90
CA ASN A 135 -6.48 -1.10 -18.10
C ASN A 135 -7.04 -2.15 -19.07
N VAL A 136 -7.84 -3.11 -18.57
CA VAL A 136 -8.59 -4.09 -19.35
C VAL A 136 -9.87 -3.51 -19.98
N PHE A 137 -10.39 -2.37 -19.50
CA PHE A 137 -11.59 -1.71 -20.01
C PHE A 137 -11.26 -0.43 -20.82
N PRO A 138 -11.28 -0.46 -22.17
CA PRO A 138 -10.87 0.61 -23.07
C PRO A 138 -11.97 1.66 -23.27
N LYS A 139 -12.61 2.11 -22.18
CA LYS A 139 -13.58 3.20 -22.25
C LYS A 139 -13.18 4.31 -21.27
N HIS A 140 -12.23 5.11 -21.76
CA HIS A 140 -11.82 6.43 -21.24
C HIS A 140 -11.34 6.50 -19.78
N LYS A 141 -10.03 6.76 -19.56
CA LYS A 141 -9.45 7.66 -18.50
C LYS A 141 -7.94 7.42 -18.28
N SER A 142 -7.10 7.73 -19.27
CA SER A 142 -5.64 7.66 -19.11
C SER A 142 -5.06 8.66 -18.09
N ARG A 143 -5.73 9.82 -17.89
CA ARG A 143 -5.26 10.86 -16.95
C ARG A 143 -5.54 10.58 -15.47
N ILE A 144 -6.70 10.01 -15.14
CA ILE A 144 -7.09 9.75 -13.74
C ILE A 144 -6.26 8.61 -13.14
N MET A 145 -5.92 7.59 -13.93
CA MET A 145 -5.12 6.45 -13.48
C MET A 145 -3.68 6.85 -13.12
N LEU A 146 -3.07 7.80 -13.84
CA LEU A 146 -1.72 8.28 -13.54
C LEU A 146 -1.65 9.03 -12.20
N LEU A 147 -2.67 9.85 -11.90
CA LEU A 147 -2.74 10.58 -10.63
C LEU A 147 -2.99 9.64 -9.45
N GLN A 148 -3.89 8.66 -9.62
CA GLN A 148 -4.10 7.60 -8.64
C GLN A 148 -2.79 6.83 -8.38
N TYR A 149 -2.07 6.48 -9.45
CA TYR A 149 -0.80 5.77 -9.38
C TYR A 149 0.25 6.55 -8.58
N ILE A 150 0.46 7.83 -8.91
CA ILE A 150 1.46 8.67 -8.24
C ILE A 150 1.08 8.87 -6.76
N GLY A 151 -0.20 9.09 -6.46
CA GLY A 151 -0.68 9.25 -5.09
C GLY A 151 -0.46 8.00 -4.24
N THR A 152 -0.88 6.82 -4.71
CA THR A 152 -0.72 5.56 -3.97
C THR A 152 0.76 5.18 -3.82
N LEU A 153 1.58 5.39 -4.86
CA LEU A 153 3.02 5.10 -4.80
C LEU A 153 3.74 6.01 -3.80
N HIS A 154 3.39 7.31 -3.76
CA HIS A 154 3.99 8.25 -2.83
C HIS A 154 3.65 7.89 -1.37
N ILE A 155 2.38 7.51 -1.11
CA ILE A 155 1.93 7.11 0.24
C ILE A 155 2.59 5.81 0.73
N ILE A 156 2.93 4.88 -0.17
CA ILE A 156 3.60 3.62 0.20
C ILE A 156 5.10 3.80 0.44
N ILE A 157 5.72 4.80 -0.21
CA ILE A 157 7.17 5.03 -0.16
C ILE A 157 7.56 6.00 0.99
N MET A 158 6.65 6.86 1.44
CA MET A 158 6.83 7.74 2.60
C MET A 158 6.55 7.00 3.91
#